data_AF-A0A2P4XC51-F1
#
_entry.id   AF-A0A2P4XC51-F1
#
_cell.length_a   1.000
_cell.length_b   1.000
_cell.length_c   1.000
_cell.angle_alpha   90.00
_cell.angle_beta   90.00
_cell.angle_gamma   90.00
#
_symmetry.space_group_name_H-M   'P 1'
#
loop_
_entity.id
_entity.type
_entity.pdbx_description
1 polymer ?
#
loop_
_entity_poly.entity_id
_entity_poly.type
_entity_poly.pdbx_seq_one_letter_code
_entity_poly.pdbx_strand_id
1 'polypeptide(L)' 'MVSSNRPSDVGIMAMEVHFPLDYVDQSEMETFDGVGSGKYTLGLGQLGMAVPGDREDVNALALTA' A
#
# COMPACT_ATOMS: atom_id res chain seq x y z
N MET A 1 -36.01 21.37 22.14
CA MET A 1 -35.22 20.23 21.63
C MET A 1 -33.76 20.61 21.76
N VAL A 2 -33.00 19.91 22.62
CA VAL A 2 -31.56 20.19 22.80
C VAL A 2 -30.84 19.63 21.58
N SER A 3 -30.32 20.50 20.72
CA SER A 3 -29.36 20.08 19.71
C SER A 3 -28.13 19.52 20.44
N SER A 4 -27.89 18.23 20.31
CA SER A 4 -26.62 17.62 20.69
C SER A 4 -25.50 18.40 19.99
N ASN A 5 -24.54 18.97 20.72
CA ASN A 5 -23.36 19.64 20.15
C ASN A 5 -22.41 18.69 19.41
N ARG A 6 -22.71 17.38 19.36
CA ARG A 6 -21.93 16.41 18.60
C ARG A 6 -22.47 16.32 17.17
N PRO A 7 -21.60 16.42 16.15
CA PRO A 7 -22.00 16.26 14.75
C PRO A 7 -22.55 14.84 14.51
N SER A 8 -23.59 14.76 13.66
CA SER A 8 -24.13 13.49 13.15
C SER A 8 -23.37 13.05 11.89
N ASP A 9 -23.48 11.77 11.54
CA ASP A 9 -23.01 11.23 10.26
C ASP A 9 -21.52 11.44 9.96
N VAL A 10 -20.70 11.44 11.02
CA VAL A 10 -19.24 11.52 10.91
C VAL A 10 -18.68 10.23 10.35
N GLY A 11 -17.99 10.31 9.22
CA GLY A 11 -17.36 9.19 8.55
C GLY A 11 -16.42 9.62 7.43
N ILE A 12 -15.83 8.64 6.76
CA ILE A 12 -14.98 8.86 5.59
C ILE A 12 -15.88 9.21 4.41
N MET A 13 -15.71 10.41 3.86
CA MET A 13 -16.48 10.90 2.71
C MET A 13 -15.79 10.60 1.38
N ALA A 14 -14.45 10.55 1.39
CA ALA A 14 -13.63 10.29 0.22
C ALA A 14 -12.32 9.62 0.67
N MET A 15 -11.70 8.86 -0.23
CA MET A 15 -10.37 8.30 -0.06
C MET A 15 -9.64 8.38 -1.39
N GLU A 16 -8.36 8.74 -1.30
CA GLU A 16 -7.40 8.66 -2.38
C GLU A 16 -6.19 7.86 -1.89
N VAL A 17 -5.56 7.16 -2.82
CA VAL A 17 -4.46 6.25 -2.54
C VAL A 17 -3.43 6.42 -3.64
N HIS A 18 -2.18 6.61 -3.20
CA HIS A 18 -1.02 6.67 -4.07
C HIS A 18 0.03 5.67 -3.58
N PHE A 19 0.63 4.95 -4.52
CA PHE A 19 1.72 4.01 -4.29
C PHE A 19 2.94 4.42 -5.12
N PRO A 20 4.16 4.03 -4.72
CA PRO A 20 5.33 4.15 -5.57
C PRO A 20 5.11 3.55 -6.96
N LEU A 21 5.82 4.07 -7.95
CA LEU A 21 5.66 3.66 -9.35
C LEU A 21 6.19 2.24 -9.63
N ASP A 22 7.30 1.88 -8.99
CA ASP A 22 7.99 0.61 -9.25
C ASP A 22 7.64 -0.45 -8.20
N TYR A 23 7.68 -1.72 -8.63
CA TYR A 23 7.48 -2.87 -7.75
C TYR A 23 8.36 -4.05 -8.16
N VAL A 24 8.57 -4.97 -7.22
CA VAL A 24 9.24 -6.25 -7.47
C VAL A 24 8.19 -7.36 -7.50
N ASP A 25 8.23 -8.20 -8.55
CA ASP A 25 7.38 -9.38 -8.67
C ASP A 25 7.81 -10.47 -7.67
N GLN A 26 6.86 -11.00 -6.92
CA GLN A 26 7.15 -11.94 -5.83
C GLN A 26 7.62 -13.31 -6.35
N SER A 27 7.21 -13.74 -7.54
CA SER A 27 7.69 -14.99 -8.16
C SER A 27 9.14 -14.86 -8.67
N GLU A 28 9.49 -13.67 -9.18
CA GLU A 28 10.88 -13.35 -9.53
C GLU A 28 11.75 -13.27 -8.27
N MET A 29 11.24 -12.69 -7.18
CA MET A 29 11.95 -12.63 -5.90
C MET A 29 12.14 -14.02 -5.28
N GLU A 30 11.17 -14.94 -5.43
CA GLU A 30 11.35 -16.35 -5.03
C GLU A 30 12.53 -17.00 -5.76
N THR A 31 12.62 -16.74 -7.08
CA THR A 31 13.71 -17.24 -7.93
C THR A 31 15.05 -16.64 -7.54
N PHE A 32 15.09 -15.32 -7.29
CA PHE A 32 16.29 -14.60 -6.88
C PHE A 32 16.83 -15.06 -5.52
N ASP A 33 15.95 -15.23 -4.53
CA ASP A 33 16.32 -15.70 -3.20
C ASP A 33 16.62 -17.20 -3.14
N GLY A 34 16.36 -17.94 -4.22
CA GLY A 34 16.56 -19.40 -4.28
C GLY A 34 15.61 -20.17 -3.36
N VAL A 35 14.44 -19.61 -3.07
CA VAL A 35 13.42 -20.26 -2.23
C VAL A 35 12.47 -21.11 -3.06
N GLY A 36 11.73 -21.99 -2.39
CA GLY A 36 10.72 -22.81 -3.06
C GLY A 36 9.63 -21.95 -3.69
N SER A 37 9.23 -22.33 -4.91
CA SER A 37 8.09 -21.70 -5.59
C SER A 37 6.85 -21.76 -4.71
N GLY A 38 6.12 -20.64 -4.65
CA GLY A 38 4.94 -20.52 -3.81
C GLY A 38 5.23 -20.03 -2.40
N LYS A 39 6.50 -19.91 -1.95
CA LYS A 39 6.80 -19.44 -0.59
C LYS A 39 6.22 -18.05 -0.33
N TYR A 40 6.41 -17.11 -1.25
CA TYR A 40 5.94 -15.73 -1.13
C TYR A 40 4.54 -15.58 -1.74
N THR A 41 4.31 -16.20 -2.89
CA THR A 41 3.03 -16.08 -3.61
C THR A 41 1.88 -16.83 -2.96
N LEU A 42 2.12 -18.04 -2.44
CA LEU A 42 1.09 -18.85 -1.76
C LEU A 42 1.23 -18.81 -0.24
N GLY A 43 2.47 -18.91 0.26
CA GLY A 43 2.75 -18.91 1.70
C GLY A 43 2.46 -17.57 2.37
N LEU A 44 2.80 -16.46 1.72
CA LEU A 44 2.53 -15.10 2.21
C LEU A 44 1.37 -14.41 1.48
N GLY A 45 0.87 -14.96 0.37
CA GLY A 45 -0.20 -14.37 -0.43
C GLY A 45 0.20 -13.07 -1.12
N GLN A 46 1.49 -12.85 -1.38
CA GLN A 46 2.01 -11.61 -1.97
C GLN A 46 2.21 -11.78 -3.48
N LEU A 47 1.81 -10.78 -4.26
CA LEU A 47 2.00 -10.79 -5.72
C LEU A 47 3.11 -9.81 -6.16
N GLY A 48 3.16 -8.64 -5.55
CA GLY A 48 4.18 -7.63 -5.81
C GLY A 48 4.46 -6.81 -4.57
N MET A 49 5.66 -6.23 -4.50
CA MET A 49 6.07 -5.34 -3.41
C MET A 49 6.51 -4.00 -4.00
N ALA A 50 5.79 -2.92 -3.67
CA ALA A 50 6.16 -1.58 -4.12
C ALA A 50 7.49 -1.15 -3.50
N VAL A 51 8.35 -0.53 -4.31
CA VAL A 51 9.67 -0.06 -3.89
C VAL A 51 9.80 1.40 -4.30
N PRO A 52 9.96 2.34 -3.34
CA PRO A 52 10.18 3.74 -3.65
C PRO A 52 11.51 3.96 -4.41
N GLY A 53 11.47 4.79 -5.43
CA GLY A 53 12.65 5.34 -6.08
C GLY A 53 13.35 6.40 -5.24
N ASP A 54 14.46 6.94 -5.76
CA ASP A 54 15.29 7.96 -5.08
C ASP A 54 14.55 9.30 -4.85
N ARG A 55 13.46 9.55 -5.58
CA ARG A 55 12.62 10.75 -5.50
C ARG A 55 11.29 10.54 -4.78
N GLU A 56 11.04 9.34 -4.26
CA GLU A 56 9.78 9.00 -3.59
C GLU A 56 10.05 8.83 -2.09
N ASP A 57 9.90 9.92 -1.34
CA ASP A 57 9.94 9.91 0.12
C ASP A 57 8.55 10.09 0.73
N VAL A 58 8.47 10.05 2.06
CA VAL A 58 7.20 10.21 2.78
C VAL A 58 6.50 11.54 2.50
N ASN A 59 7.25 12.62 2.25
CA ASN A 59 6.67 13.93 1.98
C ASN A 59 6.09 13.97 0.56
N ALA A 60 6.82 13.44 -0.42
CA ALA A 60 6.39 13.36 -1.80
C ALA A 60 5.11 12.51 -1.94
N LEU A 61 5.07 11.35 -1.29
CA LEU A 61 3.90 10.46 -1.32
C LEU A 61 2.68 11.11 -0.66
N ALA A 62 2.85 11.74 0.50
CA ALA A 62 1.74 12.40 1.21
C ALA A 62 1.20 13.65 0.51
N LEU A 63 2.04 14.36 -0.26
CA LEU A 63 1.61 15.51 -1.07
C LEU A 63 0.95 15.12 -2.40
N THR A 64 1.11 13.86 -2.82
CA THR A 64 0.53 13.33 -4.07
C THR A 64 -0.83 12.67 -3.85
N ALA A 65 -1.05 12.08 -2.67
CA ALA A 65 -2.27 11.37 -2.29
C ALA A 65 -3.42 12.29 -1.87
#